data_AF-A0A967DEC7-F1
#
_entry.id   AF-A0A967DEC7-F1
#
_cell.length_a   1.000
_cell.length_b   1.000
_cell.length_c   1.000
_cell.angle_alpha   90.00
_cell.angle_beta   90.00
_cell.angle_gamma   90.00
#
_symmetry.space_group_name_H-M   'P 1'
#
loop_
_entity.id
_entity.type
_entity.pdbx_description
1 polymer ?
#
loop_
_entity_poly.entity_id
_entity_poly.type
_entity_poly.pdbx_seq_one_letter_code
_entity_poly.pdbx_strand_id
1 'polypeptide(L)'
;MIGLEIMATSQLARPNTKAFIAEKSVRAAALPVVVQELADVLGRRLTAFIGGAKSLTEVEIGIANKTITSDAQFRLRTGLELTRILLSREQKDVVQAWFIGLNPLLRDSPVLMLAQRDPATTREPLVRASLAFLTKG
;
A
#
# COMPACT_ATOMS: atom_id res chain seq x y z
N MET A 1 -33.44 -27.90 26.41
CA MET A 1 -33.40 -26.42 26.40
C MET A 1 -31.98 -26.02 26.78
N ILE A 2 -30.98 -26.02 25.88
CA ILE A 2 -30.60 -25.04 24.84
C ILE A 2 -30.60 -23.59 25.34
N GLY A 3 -29.40 -22.98 25.35
CA GLY A 3 -29.22 -21.53 25.45
C GLY A 3 -27.85 -21.09 25.97
N LEU A 4 -26.77 -21.48 25.28
CA LEU A 4 -25.40 -21.05 25.56
C LEU A 4 -25.25 -19.53 25.37
N GLU A 5 -24.56 -18.87 26.29
CA GLU A 5 -24.30 -17.43 26.29
C GLU A 5 -23.69 -16.94 24.98
N ILE A 6 -24.25 -15.85 24.49
CA ILE A 6 -23.91 -15.22 23.22
C ILE A 6 -22.55 -14.54 23.38
N MET A 7 -21.53 -15.15 22.79
CA MET A 7 -20.24 -14.53 22.51
C MET A 7 -20.44 -13.23 21.72
N ALA A 8 -20.01 -12.12 22.31
CA ALA A 8 -19.89 -10.83 21.64
C ALA A 8 -18.86 -10.94 20.50
N THR A 9 -19.33 -11.20 19.28
CA THR A 9 -18.50 -11.14 18.08
C THR A 9 -18.62 -9.76 17.43
N SER A 10 -17.54 -9.01 17.61
CA SER A 10 -17.03 -7.98 16.70
C SER A 10 -18.01 -6.91 16.24
N GLN A 11 -18.00 -5.83 17.01
CA GLN A 11 -18.12 -4.47 16.49
C GLN A 11 -17.22 -4.32 15.26
N LEU A 12 -17.79 -4.51 14.05
CA LEU A 12 -17.17 -4.13 12.79
C LEU A 12 -16.75 -2.67 12.94
N ALA A 13 -15.44 -2.47 13.07
CA ALA A 13 -14.81 -1.16 13.12
C ALA A 13 -15.34 -0.36 11.93
N ARG A 14 -16.23 0.60 12.22
CA ARG A 14 -16.71 1.54 11.22
C ARG A 14 -15.47 2.14 10.58
N PRO A 15 -15.24 1.98 9.26
CA PRO A 15 -14.06 2.57 8.65
C PRO A 15 -14.13 4.08 8.91
N ASN A 16 -13.07 4.62 9.54
CA ASN A 16 -12.94 6.05 9.73
C ASN A 16 -13.15 6.71 8.36
N THR A 17 -14.15 7.58 8.22
CA THR A 17 -14.61 8.13 6.95
C THR A 17 -13.47 8.73 6.12
N LYS A 18 -12.43 9.27 6.79
CA LYS A 18 -11.20 9.74 6.14
C LYS A 18 -10.38 8.63 5.47
N ALA A 19 -10.25 7.47 6.12
CA ALA A 19 -9.55 6.31 5.56
C ALA A 19 -10.30 5.72 4.35
N PHE A 20 -11.64 5.65 4.42
CA PHE A 20 -12.47 5.21 3.29
C PHE A 20 -12.39 6.18 2.09
N ILE A 21 -12.37 7.49 2.33
CA ILE A 21 -12.21 8.49 1.27
C ILE A 21 -10.80 8.43 0.68
N ALA A 22 -9.76 8.26 1.49
CA ALA A 22 -8.38 8.11 1.03
C ALA A 22 -8.22 6.87 0.14
N GLU A 23 -8.75 5.73 0.58
CA GLU A 23 -8.78 4.46 -0.17
C GLU A 23 -9.51 4.61 -1.52
N LYS A 24 -10.69 5.21 -1.53
CA LYS A 24 -11.46 5.45 -2.77
C LYS A 24 -10.74 6.41 -3.72
N SER A 25 -10.08 7.44 -3.17
CA SER A 25 -9.36 8.46 -3.94
C SER A 25 -8.10 7.90 -4.60
N VAL A 26 -7.37 6.99 -3.94
CA VAL A 26 -6.20 6.33 -4.53
C VAL A 26 -6.61 5.37 -5.65
N ARG A 27 -7.73 4.65 -5.49
CA ARG A 27 -8.24 3.76 -6.55
C ARG A 27 -8.69 4.52 -7.80
N ALA A 28 -9.24 5.72 -7.64
CA ALA A 28 -9.66 6.58 -8.75
C ALA A 28 -8.51 7.43 -9.34
N ALA A 29 -7.35 7.50 -8.69
CA ALA A 29 -6.24 8.32 -9.15
C ALA A 29 -5.69 7.84 -10.50
N ALA A 30 -5.34 8.82 -11.36
CA ALA A 30 -4.67 8.57 -12.62
C ALA A 30 -3.27 8.00 -12.36
N LEU A 31 -2.88 6.94 -13.08
CA LEU A 31 -1.60 6.26 -12.87
C LEU A 31 -0.37 7.17 -12.95
N PRO A 32 -0.28 8.16 -13.86
CA PRO A 32 0.85 9.09 -13.87
C PRO A 32 1.02 9.82 -12.53
N VAL A 33 -0.09 10.26 -11.92
CA VAL A 33 -0.08 10.93 -10.62
C VAL A 33 0.37 9.96 -9.52
N VAL A 34 -0.11 8.71 -9.57
CA VAL A 34 0.27 7.67 -8.61
C VAL A 34 1.78 7.42 -8.64
N VAL A 35 2.34 7.28 -9.84
CA VAL A 35 3.77 7.03 -10.04
C VAL A 35 4.63 8.22 -9.62
N GLN A 36 4.20 9.44 -9.94
CA GLN A 36 4.91 10.66 -9.55
C GLN A 36 4.96 10.81 -8.03
N GLU A 37 3.82 10.74 -7.34
CA GLU A 37 3.78 10.87 -5.88
C GLU A 37 4.60 9.79 -5.18
N LEU A 38 4.55 8.55 -5.68
CA LEU A 38 5.40 7.48 -5.17
C LEU A 38 6.89 7.78 -5.36
N ALA A 39 7.29 8.23 -6.55
CA ALA A 39 8.68 8.55 -6.82
C ALA A 39 9.19 9.72 -5.96
N ASP A 40 8.34 10.69 -5.62
CA ASP A 40 8.69 11.84 -4.76
C ASP A 40 8.92 11.45 -3.29
N VAL A 41 8.42 10.29 -2.86
CA VAL A 41 8.53 9.80 -1.49
C VAL A 41 9.48 8.62 -1.38
N LEU A 42 9.30 7.59 -2.20
CA LEU A 42 10.09 6.34 -2.16
C LEU A 42 11.30 6.37 -3.08
N GLY A 43 11.38 7.33 -4.01
CA GLY A 43 12.41 7.38 -5.02
C GLY A 43 12.13 6.50 -6.22
N ARG A 44 12.72 6.88 -7.36
CA ARG A 44 12.47 6.28 -8.69
C ARG A 44 12.65 4.77 -8.73
N ARG A 45 13.68 4.23 -8.04
CA ARG A 45 14.02 2.81 -8.07
C ARG A 45 12.98 1.94 -7.37
N LEU A 46 12.53 2.34 -6.18
CA LEU A 46 11.51 1.58 -5.45
C LEU A 46 10.16 1.64 -6.15
N THR A 47 9.80 2.79 -6.72
CA THR A 47 8.57 2.91 -7.52
C THR A 47 8.61 1.99 -8.74
N ALA A 48 9.72 1.92 -9.46
CA ALA A 48 9.90 1.00 -10.58
C ALA A 48 9.76 -0.47 -10.15
N PHE A 49 10.40 -0.82 -9.04
CA PHE A 49 10.37 -2.17 -8.50
C PHE A 49 8.96 -2.59 -8.07
N ILE A 50 8.19 -1.72 -7.41
CA ILE A 50 6.77 -1.95 -7.08
C ILE A 50 5.94 -2.16 -8.34
N GLY A 51 6.23 -1.40 -9.40
CA GLY A 51 5.59 -1.55 -10.71
C GLY A 51 6.03 -2.77 -11.52
N GLY A 52 6.99 -3.57 -11.03
CA GLY A 52 7.51 -4.74 -11.74
C GLY A 52 8.42 -4.39 -12.93
N ALA A 53 8.99 -3.20 -12.96
CA ALA A 53 9.82 -2.70 -14.05
C ALA A 53 11.28 -2.46 -13.62
N LYS A 54 12.20 -2.39 -14.58
CA LYS A 54 13.63 -2.14 -14.31
C LYS A 54 13.91 -0.68 -14.01
N SER A 55 13.07 0.23 -14.48
CA SER A 55 13.23 1.67 -14.29
C SER A 55 11.89 2.40 -14.24
N LEU A 56 11.87 3.61 -13.67
CA LEU A 56 10.65 4.42 -13.63
C LEU A 56 10.19 4.81 -15.04
N THR A 57 11.13 5.07 -15.93
CA THR A 57 10.88 5.39 -17.33
C THR A 57 10.15 4.27 -18.05
N GLU A 58 10.47 3.01 -17.75
CA GLU A 58 9.74 1.86 -18.30
C GLU A 58 8.28 1.82 -17.81
N VAL A 59 8.04 2.15 -16.54
CA VAL A 59 6.67 2.30 -16.00
C VAL A 59 5.92 3.44 -16.71
N GLU A 60 6.56 4.60 -16.86
CA GLU A 60 5.99 5.78 -17.52
C GLU A 60 5.61 5.49 -18.98
N ILE A 61 6.50 4.84 -19.74
CA ILE A 61 6.25 4.39 -21.12
C ILE A 61 5.10 3.37 -21.15
N GLY A 62 5.08 2.43 -20.21
CA GLY A 62 4.02 1.43 -20.11
C GLY A 62 2.64 2.05 -19.84
N ILE A 63 2.60 3.12 -19.05
CA ILE A 63 1.38 3.90 -18.82
C ILE A 63 0.96 4.64 -20.09
N ALA A 64 1.88 5.35 -20.74
CA ALA A 64 1.59 6.10 -21.97
C ALA A 64 1.06 5.21 -23.09
N ASN A 65 1.64 4.01 -23.23
CA ASN A 65 1.26 3.02 -24.23
C ASN A 65 0.10 2.12 -23.80
N LYS A 66 -0.45 2.29 -22.58
CA LYS A 66 -1.51 1.45 -22.00
C LYS A 66 -1.15 -0.04 -21.95
N THR A 67 0.13 -0.37 -21.79
CA THR A 67 0.63 -1.75 -21.70
C THR A 67 0.86 -2.22 -20.25
N ILE A 68 0.67 -1.33 -19.27
CA ILE A 68 0.81 -1.67 -17.86
C ILE A 68 -0.29 -2.65 -17.39
N THR A 69 0.13 -3.77 -16.78
CA THR A 69 -0.79 -4.84 -16.33
C THR A 69 -1.67 -4.39 -15.18
N SER A 70 -2.83 -5.03 -15.00
CA SER A 70 -3.73 -4.79 -13.86
C SER A 70 -3.01 -4.95 -12.52
N ASP A 71 -2.12 -5.92 -12.43
CA ASP A 71 -1.36 -6.22 -11.23
C ASP A 71 -0.37 -5.11 -10.91
N ALA A 72 0.39 -4.62 -11.90
CA ALA A 72 1.30 -3.50 -11.71
C ALA A 72 0.53 -2.24 -11.27
N GLN A 73 -0.63 -1.97 -11.88
CA GLN A 73 -1.50 -0.87 -11.48
C GLN A 73 -1.98 -1.01 -10.02
N PHE A 74 -2.36 -2.22 -9.61
CA PHE A 74 -2.79 -2.50 -8.25
C PHE A 74 -1.65 -2.31 -7.24
N ARG A 75 -0.46 -2.84 -7.54
CA ARG A 75 0.73 -2.71 -6.68
C ARG A 75 1.11 -1.25 -6.48
N LEU A 76 1.15 -0.46 -7.55
CA LEU A 76 1.44 0.98 -7.49
C LEU A 76 0.41 1.75 -6.66
N ARG A 77 -0.89 1.50 -6.87
CA ARG A 77 -1.94 2.15 -6.07
C ARG A 77 -1.88 1.73 -4.60
N THR A 78 -1.64 0.45 -4.32
CA THR A 78 -1.48 -0.02 -2.94
C THR A 78 -0.24 0.61 -2.28
N GLY A 79 0.87 0.70 -3.01
CA GLY A 79 2.06 1.43 -2.54
C GLY A 79 1.73 2.86 -2.14
N LEU A 80 1.02 3.60 -3.01
CA LEU A 80 0.66 5.00 -2.72
C LEU A 80 -0.27 5.12 -1.51
N GLU A 81 -1.23 4.20 -1.36
CA GLU A 81 -2.10 4.16 -0.20
C GLU A 81 -1.30 4.06 1.10
N LEU A 82 -0.37 3.10 1.18
CA LEU A 82 0.48 2.91 2.36
C LEU A 82 1.37 4.13 2.61
N THR A 83 1.97 4.69 1.55
CA THR A 83 2.76 5.92 1.63
C THR A 83 1.95 7.07 2.23
N ARG A 84 0.71 7.29 1.77
CA ARG A 84 -0.16 8.36 2.30
C ARG A 84 -0.61 8.10 3.73
N ILE A 85 -0.88 6.84 4.10
CA ILE A 85 -1.18 6.48 5.49
C ILE A 85 0.01 6.87 6.38
N LEU A 86 1.22 6.45 6.03
CA LEU A 86 2.40 6.68 6.86
C LEU A 86 2.79 8.17 6.92
N LEU A 87 2.75 8.89 5.79
CA LEU A 87 3.02 10.33 5.74
C LEU A 87 2.03 11.19 6.54
N SER A 88 0.91 10.63 7.01
CA SER A 88 0.01 11.35 7.91
C SER A 88 0.64 11.67 9.27
N ARG A 89 1.73 10.97 9.64
CA ARG A 89 2.43 11.15 10.92
C ARG A 89 3.95 11.08 10.81
N GLU A 90 4.47 10.46 9.77
CA GLU A 90 5.89 10.17 9.61
C GLU A 90 6.55 11.01 8.51
N GLN A 91 7.86 11.20 8.64
CA GLN A 91 8.69 11.86 7.63
C GLN A 91 9.06 10.90 6.49
N LYS A 92 9.44 11.45 5.32
CA LYS A 92 9.69 10.66 4.09
C LYS A 92 10.74 9.57 4.28
N ASP A 93 11.81 9.86 5.00
CA ASP A 93 12.90 8.93 5.34
C ASP A 93 12.40 7.75 6.19
N VAL A 94 11.56 8.01 7.18
CA VAL A 94 10.92 6.95 7.99
C VAL A 94 9.99 6.10 7.12
N VAL A 95 9.22 6.71 6.21
CA VAL A 95 8.37 5.96 5.26
C VAL A 95 9.22 5.07 4.35
N GLN A 96 10.31 5.59 3.79
CA GLN A 96 11.25 4.79 3.00
C GLN A 96 11.81 3.60 3.79
N ALA A 97 12.28 3.86 5.02
CA ALA A 97 12.83 2.83 5.90
C ALA A 97 11.79 1.75 6.23
N TRP A 98 10.53 2.13 6.46
CA TRP A 98 9.45 1.18 6.71
C TRP A 98 9.19 0.24 5.53
N PHE A 99 9.24 0.76 4.29
CA PHE A 99 9.02 -0.05 3.09
C PHE A 99 10.12 -1.08 2.84
N ILE A 100 11.38 -0.72 3.12
CA ILE A 100 12.56 -1.56 2.86
C ILE A 100 12.82 -2.51 4.04
N GLY A 101 12.54 -2.06 5.26
CA GLY A 101 12.82 -2.80 6.49
C GLY A 101 11.95 -4.04 6.66
N LEU A 102 12.47 -5.00 7.41
CA LEU A 102 11.71 -6.17 7.85
C LEU A 102 10.57 -5.73 8.78
N ASN A 103 9.35 -6.09 8.42
CA ASN A 103 8.18 -5.84 9.25
C ASN A 103 7.77 -7.13 9.99
N PRO A 104 7.85 -7.19 11.34
CA PRO A 104 7.54 -8.41 12.09
C PRO A 104 6.12 -8.93 11.89
N LEU A 105 5.15 -8.06 11.59
CA LEU A 105 3.77 -8.45 11.31
C LEU A 105 3.60 -9.08 9.92
N LEU A 106 4.48 -8.75 8.99
CA LEU A 106 4.48 -9.29 7.63
C LEU A 106 5.47 -10.45 7.47
N ARG A 107 6.42 -10.59 8.39
CA ARG A 107 7.57 -11.51 8.32
C ARG A 107 8.39 -11.33 7.03
N ASP A 108 8.35 -10.13 6.47
CA ASP A 108 8.97 -9.75 5.20
C ASP A 108 9.05 -8.22 5.13
N SER A 109 9.74 -7.68 4.13
CA SER A 109 9.68 -6.25 3.83
C SER A 109 8.38 -5.91 3.09
N PRO A 110 7.74 -4.76 3.38
CA PRO A 110 6.55 -4.32 2.66
C PRO A 110 6.77 -4.21 1.14
N VAL A 111 7.95 -3.76 0.70
CA VAL A 111 8.25 -3.61 -0.73
C VAL A 111 8.37 -4.96 -1.44
N LEU A 112 9.00 -5.97 -0.84
CA LEU A 112 9.07 -7.31 -1.42
C LEU A 112 7.69 -7.96 -1.45
N MET A 113 6.91 -7.78 -0.39
CA MET A 113 5.53 -8.26 -0.34
C MET A 113 4.68 -7.66 -1.47
N LEU A 114 4.76 -6.33 -1.67
CA LEU A 114 4.11 -5.63 -2.77
C LEU A 114 4.55 -6.11 -4.15
N ALA A 115 5.84 -6.30 -4.36
CA ALA A 115 6.39 -6.58 -5.69
C ALA A 115 6.30 -8.06 -6.12
N GLN A 116 6.32 -9.00 -5.17
CA GLN A 116 6.50 -10.43 -5.47
C GLN A 116 5.31 -11.31 -5.12
N ARG A 117 4.40 -10.86 -4.25
CA ARG A 117 3.23 -11.67 -3.86
C ARG A 117 2.02 -11.38 -4.73
N ASP A 118 1.01 -12.24 -4.61
CA ASP A 118 -0.27 -12.08 -5.30
C ASP A 118 -0.98 -10.79 -4.84
N PRO A 119 -1.28 -9.85 -5.76
CA PRO A 119 -2.03 -8.64 -5.47
C PRO A 119 -3.32 -8.88 -4.66
N ALA A 120 -4.06 -9.95 -4.95
CA ALA A 120 -5.36 -10.24 -4.34
C ALA A 120 -5.28 -10.46 -2.83
N THR A 121 -4.13 -10.93 -2.31
CA THR A 121 -3.95 -11.26 -0.89
C THR A 121 -3.02 -10.29 -0.16
N THR A 122 -2.36 -9.40 -0.89
CA THR A 122 -1.24 -8.60 -0.38
C THR A 122 -1.68 -7.33 0.33
N ARG A 123 -2.76 -6.67 -0.12
CA ARG A 123 -3.14 -5.34 0.35
C ARG A 123 -3.53 -5.30 1.84
N GLU A 124 -4.43 -6.18 2.27
CA GLU A 124 -4.98 -6.10 3.63
C GLU A 124 -3.91 -6.25 4.73
N PRO A 125 -2.99 -7.24 4.66
CA PRO A 125 -1.88 -7.33 5.62
C PRO A 125 -1.01 -6.08 5.67
N LEU A 126 -0.71 -5.46 4.51
CA LEU A 126 0.10 -4.25 4.44
C LEU A 126 -0.58 -3.05 5.08
N VAL A 127 -1.87 -2.85 4.80
CA VAL A 127 -2.65 -1.76 5.42
C VAL A 127 -2.67 -1.94 6.94
N ARG A 128 -2.97 -3.15 7.44
CA ARG A 128 -2.94 -3.46 8.87
C ARG A 128 -1.57 -3.18 9.49
N ALA A 129 -0.48 -3.58 8.84
CA ALA A 129 0.87 -3.34 9.33
C ALA A 129 1.24 -1.84 9.36
N SER A 130 0.80 -1.06 8.37
CA SER A 130 1.02 0.39 8.33
C SER A 130 0.30 1.11 9.46
N LEU A 131 -0.96 0.77 9.72
CA LEU A 131 -1.74 1.35 10.82
C LEU A 131 -1.14 0.96 12.18
N ALA A 132 -0.73 -0.31 12.34
CA ALA A 132 -0.08 -0.76 13.57
C ALA A 132 1.24 -0.02 13.85
N PHE A 133 2.02 0.29 12.81
CA PHE A 133 3.23 1.09 12.95
C PHE A 133 2.93 2.48 13.53
N LEU A 134 1.91 3.16 13.00
CA LEU A 134 1.50 4.49 13.49
C LEU A 134 0.94 4.49 14.93
N THR A 135 0.52 3.33 15.46
CA THR A 135 0.06 3.23 16.85
C THR A 135 1.16 2.95 17.85
N LYS A 136 2.34 2.51 17.39
CA LYS A 136 3.47 2.10 18.23
C LYS A 136 4.67 3.04 18.14
N GLY A 137 4.72 3.89 17.11
CA GLY A 137 5.70 4.97 16.94
C GLY A 137 5.36 6.20 17.76
#